data_AF-A0A5S9QKI3-F1
#
_entry.id   AF-A0A5S9QKI3-F1
#
_cell.length_a   1.000
_cell.length_b   1.000
_cell.length_c   1.000
_cell.angle_alpha   90.00
_cell.angle_beta   90.00
_cell.angle_gamma   90.00
#
_symmetry.space_group_name_H-M   'P 1'
#
loop_
_entity.id
_entity.type
_entity.pdbx_description
1 polymer ?
#
loop_
_entity_poly.entity_id
_entity_poly.type
_entity_poly.pdbx_seq_one_letter_code
_entity_poly.pdbx_strand_id
1 'polypeptide(L)'
;MTEQELISVAEFCGLDLCEISYTRVINAAYQLMDEDIGATQIWLTTAVSLFNEATPALHAKTKAGVDDVLTLIGRIEHGIFS
;
A
#
# COMPACT_ATOMS: atom_id res chain seq x y z
N MET A 1 4.94 -5.25 11.87
CA MET A 1 3.86 -6.14 11.38
C MET A 1 4.26 -7.61 11.53
N THR A 2 3.37 -8.39 12.13
CA THR A 2 3.46 -9.85 12.27
C THR A 2 2.96 -10.55 11.00
N GLU A 3 3.22 -11.86 10.88
CA GLU A 3 2.75 -12.67 9.75
C GLU A 3 1.22 -12.68 9.63
N GLN A 4 0.50 -12.78 10.76
CA GLN A 4 -0.97 -12.81 10.77
C GLN A 4 -1.57 -11.47 10.33
N GLU A 5 -0.96 -10.36 10.73
CA GLU A 5 -1.39 -9.02 10.32
C GLU A 5 -1.13 -8.79 8.83
N LEU A 6 0.03 -9.24 8.32
CA LEU A 6 0.36 -9.17 6.90
C LEU A 6 -0.65 -9.95 6.05
N ILE A 7 -1.00 -11.17 6.47
CA ILE A 7 -2.04 -11.99 5.82
C ILE A 7 -3.38 -11.27 5.84
N SER A 8 -3.79 -10.74 7.00
CA SER A 8 -5.06 -10.02 7.15
C SER A 8 -5.16 -8.81 6.22
N VAL A 9 -4.09 -8.00 6.10
CA VAL A 9 -4.10 -6.84 5.21
C VAL A 9 -4.12 -7.28 3.74
N ALA A 10 -3.35 -8.31 3.38
CA ALA A 10 -3.31 -8.81 2.00
C ALA A 10 -4.67 -9.37 1.55
N GLU A 11 -5.32 -10.17 2.40
CA GLU A 11 -6.68 -10.69 2.15
C GLU A 11 -7.69 -9.56 2.00
N PHE A 12 -7.67 -8.58 2.91
CA PHE A 12 -8.57 -7.42 2.85
C PHE A 12 -8.40 -6.61 1.57
N CYS A 13 -7.15 -6.42 1.12
CA CYS A 13 -6.82 -5.63 -0.06
C CYS A 13 -6.88 -6.42 -1.38
N GLY A 14 -7.07 -7.75 -1.32
CA GLY A 14 -7.03 -8.63 -2.49
C GLY A 14 -5.66 -8.71 -3.17
N LEU A 15 -4.59 -8.73 -2.38
CA LEU A 15 -3.19 -8.86 -2.80
C LEU A 15 -2.66 -10.28 -2.54
N ASP A 16 -1.87 -10.83 -3.45
CA ASP A 16 -1.23 -12.15 -3.32
C ASP A 16 0.16 -12.04 -2.67
N LEU A 17 0.31 -12.53 -1.44
CA LEU A 17 1.57 -12.51 -0.70
C LEU A 17 2.70 -13.34 -1.34
N CYS A 18 2.41 -14.20 -2.32
CA CYS A 18 3.46 -14.86 -3.10
C CYS A 18 4.33 -13.87 -3.88
N GLU A 19 3.83 -12.65 -4.15
CA GLU A 19 4.59 -11.58 -4.78
C GLU A 19 5.31 -10.73 -3.71
N ILE A 20 6.65 -10.83 -3.67
CA ILE A 20 7.50 -10.09 -2.72
C ILE A 20 7.24 -8.57 -2.77
N SER A 21 6.86 -8.05 -3.93
CA SER A 21 6.50 -6.64 -4.15
C SER A 21 5.32 -6.21 -3.28
N TYR A 22 4.30 -7.04 -3.09
CA TYR A 22 3.11 -6.68 -2.30
C TYR A 22 3.43 -6.68 -0.82
N THR A 23 4.27 -7.59 -0.34
CA THR A 23 4.79 -7.53 1.03
C THR A 23 5.50 -6.21 1.28
N ARG A 24 6.28 -5.70 0.31
CA ARG A 24 6.94 -4.39 0.43
C ARG A 24 5.94 -3.25 0.48
N VAL A 25 4.93 -3.24 -0.40
CA VAL A 25 3.87 -2.21 -0.42
C VAL A 25 3.09 -2.20 0.90
N ILE A 26 2.67 -3.37 1.39
CA ILE A 26 1.90 -3.45 2.64
C ILE A 26 2.75 -2.98 3.82
N ASN A 27 4.02 -3.39 3.92
CA ASN A 27 4.90 -2.93 5.00
C ASN A 27 5.15 -1.42 4.95
N ALA A 28 5.35 -0.85 3.76
CA ALA A 28 5.56 0.58 3.60
C ALA A 28 4.29 1.36 3.98
N ALA A 29 3.10 0.90 3.55
CA ALA A 29 1.83 1.50 3.94
C ALA A 29 1.57 1.39 5.44
N TYR A 30 1.97 0.27 6.05
CA TYR A 30 1.87 0.05 7.50
C TYR A 30 2.73 1.03 8.28
N GLN A 31 3.96 1.28 7.83
CA GLN A 31 4.83 2.31 8.42
C GLN A 31 4.27 3.72 8.22
N LEU A 32 3.77 4.02 7.02
CA LEU A 32 3.15 5.30 6.70
C LEU A 32 1.93 5.62 7.60
N MET A 33 1.19 4.59 8.01
CA MET A 33 -0.01 4.69 8.84
C MET A 33 0.28 4.47 10.33
N ASP A 34 1.50 4.77 10.79
CA ASP A 34 1.91 4.67 12.20
C ASP A 34 1.66 3.29 12.82
N GLU A 35 1.90 2.23 12.04
CA GLU A 35 1.72 0.83 12.45
C GLU A 35 0.26 0.45 12.79
N ASP A 36 -0.72 1.24 12.31
CA ASP A 36 -2.15 0.96 12.44
C ASP A 36 -2.65 0.13 11.24
N ILE A 37 -3.09 -1.10 11.53
CA ILE A 37 -3.61 -2.05 10.54
C ILE A 37 -4.87 -1.53 9.85
N GLY A 38 -5.80 -0.96 10.63
CA GLY A 38 -7.06 -0.46 10.10
C GLY A 38 -6.83 0.72 9.16
N ALA A 39 -5.96 1.65 9.56
CA ALA A 39 -5.54 2.76 8.72
C ALA A 39 -4.79 2.28 7.46
N THR A 40 -3.95 1.24 7.58
CA THR A 40 -3.26 0.60 6.44
C THR A 40 -4.25 0.04 5.42
N GLN A 41 -5.23 -0.73 5.89
CA GLN A 41 -6.29 -1.30 5.07
C GLN A 41 -7.10 -0.20 4.38
N ILE A 42 -7.49 0.85 5.12
CA ILE A 42 -8.21 1.99 4.58
C ILE A 42 -7.37 2.68 3.51
N TRP A 43 -6.10 2.99 3.78
CA TRP A 43 -5.23 3.68 2.83
C TRP A 43 -5.04 2.89 1.54
N LEU A 44 -4.76 1.59 1.63
CA LEU A 44 -4.59 0.72 0.48
C LEU A 44 -5.86 0.55 -0.38
N THR A 45 -7.03 0.75 0.22
CA THR A 45 -8.34 0.60 -0.45
C THR A 45 -9.04 1.94 -0.74
N THR A 46 -8.42 3.06 -0.38
CA THR A 46 -8.95 4.39 -0.69
C THR A 46 -8.42 4.86 -2.03
N ALA A 47 -9.29 5.40 -2.88
CA ALA A 47 -8.90 5.95 -4.17
C ALA A 47 -7.91 7.11 -4.01
N VAL A 48 -6.86 7.12 -4.85
CA VAL A 48 -5.89 8.20 -4.90
C VAL A 48 -5.96 8.85 -6.28
N SER A 49 -6.14 10.17 -6.30
CA SER A 49 -6.28 10.96 -7.54
C SER A 49 -5.08 10.81 -8.47
N LEU A 50 -3.86 10.70 -7.92
CA LEU A 50 -2.63 10.45 -8.66
C LEU A 50 -2.63 9.13 -9.45
N PHE A 51 -3.47 8.16 -9.06
CA PHE A 51 -3.61 6.88 -9.74
C PHE A 51 -4.90 6.83 -10.59
N ASN A 52 -5.37 7.98 -11.10
CA ASN A 52 -6.61 8.10 -11.86
C ASN A 52 -7.83 7.53 -11.10
N GLU A 53 -7.95 7.87 -9.81
CA GLU A 53 -8.98 7.38 -8.89
C GLU A 53 -8.90 5.86 -8.59
N ALA A 54 -7.82 5.19 -8.97
CA ALA A 54 -7.55 3.82 -8.52
C ALA A 54 -7.05 3.81 -7.07
N THR A 55 -7.29 2.69 -6.37
CA THR A 55 -6.73 2.46 -5.04
C THR A 55 -5.25 2.05 -5.15
N PRO A 56 -4.40 2.32 -4.14
CA PRO A 56 -3.03 1.84 -4.13
C PRO A 56 -2.93 0.32 -4.30
N ALA A 57 -3.80 -0.46 -3.67
CA ALA A 57 -3.82 -1.92 -3.83
C ALA A 57 -4.15 -2.36 -5.27
N LEU A 58 -5.08 -1.68 -5.94
CA LEU A 58 -5.39 -1.98 -7.33
C LEU A 58 -4.24 -1.58 -8.26
N HIS A 59 -3.66 -0.39 -8.07
CA HIS A 59 -2.55 0.12 -8.87
C HIS A 59 -1.32 -0.78 -8.75
N ALA A 60 -1.03 -1.25 -7.53
CA ALA A 60 0.09 -2.14 -7.24
C ALA A 60 0.03 -3.50 -7.95
N LYS A 61 -1.08 -3.90 -8.59
CA LYS A 61 -1.16 -5.18 -9.34
C LYS A 61 -0.27 -5.25 -10.59
N THR A 62 0.42 -4.16 -10.92
CA THR A 62 1.41 -4.13 -11.99
C THR A 62 2.77 -3.74 -11.42
N LYS A 63 3.85 -4.21 -12.04
CA LYS A 63 5.20 -3.86 -11.60
C LYS A 63 5.43 -2.34 -11.54
N ALA A 64 4.98 -1.61 -12.56
CA ALA A 64 5.06 -0.15 -12.58
C ALA A 64 4.24 0.48 -11.44
N GLY A 65 3.04 -0.05 -11.19
CA GLY A 65 2.19 0.45 -10.12
C GLY A 65 2.74 0.17 -8.72
N VAL A 66 3.48 -0.92 -8.50
CA VAL A 66 4.23 -1.12 -7.24
C VAL A 66 5.21 0.02 -7.02
N ASP A 67 6.02 0.33 -8.03
CA ASP A 67 7.05 1.38 -7.95
C ASP A 67 6.40 2.76 -7.75
N ASP A 68 5.27 3.03 -8.41
CA ASP A 68 4.50 4.26 -8.24
C ASP A 68 3.94 4.40 -6.81
N VAL A 69 3.36 3.32 -6.26
CA VAL A 69 2.81 3.31 -4.89
C VAL A 69 3.91 3.53 -3.86
N LEU A 70 5.05 2.84 -3.99
CA LEU A 70 6.21 3.05 -3.11
C LEU A 70 6.77 4.47 -3.22
N THR A 71 6.80 5.02 -4.43
CA THR A 71 7.23 6.41 -4.66
C THR A 71 6.27 7.40 -3.99
N LEU A 72 4.95 7.18 -4.10
CA LEU A 72 3.96 7.99 -3.42
C LEU A 72 4.14 7.96 -1.90
N ILE A 73 4.33 6.77 -1.32
CA ILE A 73 4.58 6.62 0.13
C ILE A 73 5.79 7.45 0.55
N GLY A 74 6.94 7.28 -0.11
CA GLY A 74 8.14 8.04 0.22
C GLY A 74 7.95 9.56 0.07
N ARG A 75 7.16 10.01 -0.90
CA ARG A 75 6.81 11.43 -1.02
C ARG A 75 5.97 11.93 0.16
N ILE A 76 5.00 11.15 0.64
CA ILE A 76 4.16 11.53 1.78
C ILE A 76 5.01 11.59 3.05
N GLU A 77 5.89 10.61 3.30
CA GLU A 77 6.80 10.60 4.45
C GLU A 77 7.72 11.83 4.48
N HIS A 78 8.14 12.31 3.31
CA HIS A 78 8.95 13.52 3.17
C HIS A 78 8.14 14.82 3.05
N GLY A 79 6.81 14.78 3.15
CA GLY A 79 5.94 15.96 3.09
C GLY A 79 5.88 16.64 1.71
N ILE A 80 6.12 15.88 0.62
CA ILE A 80 6.13 16.39 -0.75
C ILE A 80 4.75 16.20 -1.40
N PHE A 81 3.91 17.23 -1.29
CA PHE A 81 2.60 17.30 -1.95
C PHE A 81 2.76 17.94 -3.35
N SER A 82 2.33 17.26 -4.42
CA SER A 82 2.28 17.81 -5.80
C SER A 82 0.95 17.51 -6.44
#